data_AF-A0A938ATS6-F1
#
_entry.id   AF-A0A938ATS6-F1
#
_cell.length_a   1.000
_cell.length_b   1.000
_cell.length_c   1.000
_cell.angle_alpha   90.00
_cell.angle_beta   90.00
_cell.angle_gamma   90.00
#
_symmetry.space_group_name_H-M   'P 1'
#
loop_
_entity.id
_entity.type
_entity.pdbx_description
1 polymer ?
#
loop_
_entity_poly.entity_id
_entity_poly.type
_entity_poly.pdbx_seq_one_letter_code
_entity_poly.pdbx_strand_id
1 'polypeptide(L)' 'MGNVIVVGYDGSEVSGKAVGVATDLARDIGDCEVIVTCGMHQPASLIDMGRR' A
#
# COMPACT_ATOMS: atom_id res chain seq x y z
N MET A 1 -2.48 -20.09 1.64
CA MET A 1 -3.15 -18.82 1.34
C MET A 1 -2.55 -17.81 2.29
N GLY A 2 -1.73 -16.90 1.76
CA GLY A 2 -1.01 -15.90 2.55
C GLY A 2 -1.93 -14.82 3.11
N ASN A 3 -1.38 -13.95 3.95
CA ASN A 3 -2.10 -12.82 4.52
C ASN A 3 -2.29 -11.70 3.47
N VAL A 4 -3.32 -10.86 3.62
CA VAL A 4 -3.54 -9.71 2.73
C VAL A 4 -3.84 -8.46 3.55
N ILE A 5 -3.14 -7.36 3.25
CA ILE A 5 -3.40 -6.04 3.81
C ILE A 5 -3.95 -5.14 2.70
N VAL A 6 -5.12 -4.56 2.92
CA VAL A 6 -5.73 -3.59 2.01
C VAL A 6 -5.67 -2.20 2.63
N VAL A 7 -5.08 -1.24 1.92
CA VAL A 7 -4.91 0.13 2.38
C VAL A 7 -5.47 1.12 1.36
N GLY A 8 -6.21 2.12 1.86
CA GLY A 8 -6.75 3.21 1.05
C GLY A 8 -5.72 4.32 0.87
N TYR A 9 -5.59 4.84 -0.34
CA TYR A 9 -4.75 5.98 -0.67
C TYR A 9 -5.56 7.06 -1.41
N ASP A 10 -5.55 8.26 -0.83
CA ASP A 10 -6.31 9.43 -1.31
C ASP A 10 -5.42 10.60 -1.75
N GLY A 11 -4.09 10.44 -1.75
CA GLY A 11 -3.14 11.51 -2.07
C GLY A 11 -2.69 12.35 -0.88
N SER A 12 -3.31 12.20 0.29
CA SER A 12 -2.90 12.92 1.50
C SER A 12 -1.60 12.35 2.09
N GLU A 13 -0.89 13.18 2.87
CA GLU A 13 0.28 12.73 3.63
C GLU A 13 -0.09 11.59 4.60
N VAL A 14 -1.29 11.63 5.18
CA VAL A 14 -1.78 10.62 6.11
C VAL A 14 -1.94 9.27 5.43
N SER A 15 -2.55 9.24 4.24
CA SER A 15 -2.70 7.99 3.51
C SER A 15 -1.37 7.47 2.96
N GLY A 16 -0.42 8.35 2.61
CA GLY A 16 0.96 7.97 2.31
C GLY A 16 1.64 7.26 3.49
N LYS A 17 1.49 7.78 4.72
CA LYS A 17 2.00 7.12 5.93
C LYS A 17 1.33 5.77 6.18
N ALA A 18 0.03 5.66 5.94
CA ALA A 18 -0.71 4.41 6.07
C ALA A 18 -0.18 3.32 5.12
N VAL A 19 0.15 3.67 3.88
CA VAL A 19 0.79 2.76 2.91
C VAL A 19 2.15 2.29 3.42
N GLY A 20 2.96 3.18 3.99
CA GLY A 20 4.25 2.82 4.59
C GLY A 20 4.10 1.79 5.71
N VAL A 21 3.22 2.06 6.68
CA VAL A 21 2.94 1.16 7.80
C VAL A 21 2.44 -0.21 7.32
N ALA A 22 1.54 -0.23 6.33
CA ALA A 22 1.04 -1.47 5.74
C ALA A 22 2.16 -2.30 5.09
N THR A 23 3.10 -1.63 4.43
CA THR A 23 4.25 -2.27 3.77
C THR A 23 5.21 -2.88 4.79
N ASP A 24 5.53 -2.14 5.85
CA ASP A 24 6.42 -2.63 6.90
C ASP A 24 5.78 -3.81 7.66
N LEU A 25 4.49 -3.71 7.97
CA LEU A 25 3.75 -4.81 8.59
C LEU A 25 3.72 -6.07 7.71
N ALA A 26 3.55 -5.93 6.39
CA ALA A 26 3.57 -7.07 5.48
C ALA A 26 4.94 -7.77 5.44
N ARG A 27 6.04 -7.01 5.55
CA ARG A 27 7.40 -7.57 5.66
C ARG A 27 7.59 -8.36 6.94
N ASP A 28 7.07 -7.84 8.07
CA ASP A 28 7.18 -8.50 9.36
C ASP A 28 6.36 -9.80 9.45
N ILE A 29 5.18 -9.81 8.81
CA ILE A 29 4.31 -10.99 8.79
C ILE A 29 4.92 -12.14 7.98
N GLY A 30 5.59 -11.83 6.87
CA GLY A 30 6.08 -12.83 5.91
C GLY A 30 4.93 -13.51 5.15
N ASP A 31 5.07 -13.66 3.83
CA ASP A 31 3.99 -14.17 2.95
C ASP A 31 2.67 -13.36 3.08
N CYS A 32 2.80 -12.03 2.95
CA CYS A 32 1.68 -11.09 3.01
C CYS A 32 1.64 -10.19 1.75
N GLU A 33 0.50 -10.16 1.07
CA GLU A 33 0.24 -9.28 -0.08
C GLU A 33 -0.28 -7.92 0.40
N VAL A 34 0.16 -6.83 -0.23
CA VAL A 34 -0.32 -5.47 0.06
C VAL A 34 -1.06 -4.93 -1.16
N ILE A 35 -2.33 -4.58 -0.97
CA ILE A 35 -3.18 -3.99 -2.01
C ILE A 35 -3.44 -2.52 -1.64
N VAL A 36 -2.95 -1.62 -2.49
CA VAL A 36 -3.21 -0.18 -2.36
C VAL A 36 -4.39 0.20 -3.25
N THR A 37 -5.49 0.62 -2.62
CA THR A 37 -6.72 1.04 -3.31
C THR A 37 -6.78 2.56 -3.39
N CYS A 38 -6.99 3.10 -4.60
CA CYS A 38 -7.05 4.55 -4.82
C CYS A 38 -8.48 4.93 -5.20
N GLY A 39 -9.06 5.90 -4.50
CA GLY A 39 -10.48 6.24 -4.63
C GLY A 39 -10.87 6.83 -5.98
N MET A 40 -10.10 7.80 -6.52
CA MET A 40 -10.45 8.51 -7.77
C MET A 40 -9.26 9.10 -8.55
N HIS A 41 -8.04 9.13 -7.98
CA HIS A 41 -6.84 9.62 -8.64
C HIS A 41 -5.65 8.81 -8.14
N GLN A 42 -5.06 8.00 -9.03
CA GLN A 42 -3.89 7.19 -8.72
C GLN A 42 -2.65 8.01 -9.13
N PRO A 43 -1.93 8.66 -8.20
CA PRO A 43 -0.75 9.44 -8.58
C PRO A 43 0.34 8.53 -9.15
N ALA A 44 1.11 9.06 -10.09
CA ALA A 44 2.17 8.33 -10.79
C ALA A 44 3.20 7.69 -9.84
N SER A 45 3.40 8.27 -8.65
CA SER A 45 4.30 7.76 -7.62
C SER A 45 3.92 6.37 -7.07
N LEU A 46 2.63 6.00 -7.10
CA LEU A 46 2.18 4.67 -6.67
C LEU A 46 2.37 3.59 -7.75
N ILE A 47 2.36 3.98 -9.03
CA ILE A 47 2.64 3.06 -10.14
C ILE A 47 4.09 2.56 -10.06
N ASP A 48 5.03 3.44 -9.72
CA ASP A 48 6.44 3.07 -9.57
C ASP A 48 6.72 2.23 -8.32
N MET A 49 5.92 2.37 -7.27
CA MET A 49 6.03 1.55 -6.06
C MET A 49 5.61 0.09 -6.30
N GLY A 50 4.60 -0.16 -7.15
CA GLY A 50 4.17 -1.53 -7.49
C GLY A 50 5.03 -2.26 -8.52
N ARG A 51 6.04 -1.60 -9.10
CA ARG A 51 6.96 -2.17 -10.11
C ARG A 51 8.29 -2.66 -9.53
N ARG A 52 8.54 -2.43 -8.24
CA ARG A 52 9.75 -2.87 -7.53
C ARG A 52 9.40 -3.98 -6.57
#